data_AF-A0A5L8TGJ4-F1
#
_entry.id   AF-A0A5L8TGJ4-F1
#
_cell.length_a   1.000
_cell.length_b   1.000
_cell.length_c   1.000
_cell.angle_alpha   90.00
_cell.angle_beta   90.00
_cell.angle_gamma   90.00
#
_symmetry.space_group_name_H-M   'P 1'
#
loop_
_entity.id
_entity.type
_entity.pdbx_description
1 polymer ?
#
loop_
_entity_poly.entity_id
_entity_poly.type
_entity_poly.pdbx_seq_one_letter_code
_entity_poly.pdbx_strand_id
1 'polypeptide(L)'
;MLNISTTIKSKNLMRRQELLIYKRLINCKKIQEKFFICPQVPIKAFIAEKEEKKEGSYSEVFNLYNQLYVDFLLISKKDACPFAVLEFKL
;
A
#
# COMPACT_ATOMS: atom_id res chain seq x y z
N MET A 1 -5.96 -1.54 -29.92
CA MET A 1 -6.64 -0.75 -28.88
C MET A 1 -7.13 -1.71 -27.81
N LEU A 2 -6.56 -1.67 -26.61
CA LEU A 2 -7.02 -2.52 -25.49
C LEU A 2 -8.21 -1.83 -24.81
N ASN A 3 -9.42 -2.34 -25.08
CA ASN A 3 -10.64 -1.99 -24.35
C ASN A 3 -10.59 -2.65 -22.97
N ILE A 4 -10.10 -1.93 -21.96
CA ILE A 4 -10.17 -2.37 -20.56
C ILE A 4 -11.50 -1.85 -20.00
N SER A 5 -12.59 -2.54 -20.33
CA SER A 5 -13.84 -2.47 -19.56
C SER A 5 -13.81 -3.54 -18.48
N THR A 6 -12.93 -3.38 -17.50
CA THR A 6 -13.05 -4.09 -16.23
C THR A 6 -13.50 -3.07 -15.20
N THR A 7 -14.79 -3.06 -14.92
CA THR A 7 -15.32 -2.45 -13.70
C THR A 7 -14.69 -3.20 -12.53
N ILE A 8 -13.54 -2.70 -12.05
CA ILE A 8 -12.94 -3.16 -10.80
C ILE A 8 -13.95 -2.82 -9.71
N LYS A 9 -14.78 -3.79 -9.31
CA LYS A 9 -15.55 -3.70 -8.06
C LYS A 9 -14.53 -3.73 -6.92
N SER A 10 -13.95 -2.59 -6.58
CA SER A 10 -13.08 -2.48 -5.42
C SER A 10 -13.90 -2.81 -4.19
N LYS A 11 -13.57 -3.92 -3.51
CA LYS A 11 -14.18 -4.24 -2.22
C LYS A 11 -13.77 -3.26 -1.12
N ASN A 12 -12.73 -2.46 -1.35
CA ASN A 12 -12.30 -1.35 -0.49
C ASN A 12 -12.27 -0.05 -1.31
N LEU A 13 -13.43 0.60 -1.44
CA LEU A 13 -13.46 2.03 -1.77
C LEU A 13 -12.92 2.76 -0.53
N MET A 14 -11.80 3.46 -0.68
CA MET A 14 -11.26 4.32 0.38
C MET A 14 -12.39 5.12 1.02
N ARG A 15 -12.42 5.17 2.34
CA ARG A 15 -13.45 5.93 3.06
C ARG A 15 -13.32 7.42 2.71
N ARG A 16 -14.38 8.19 2.95
CA ARG A 16 -14.39 9.63 2.64
C ARG A 16 -13.24 10.39 3.31
N GLN A 17 -12.86 10.00 4.53
CA GLN A 17 -11.72 10.61 5.25
C GLN A 17 -10.38 10.25 4.60
N GLU A 18 -10.15 8.97 4.30
CA GLU A 18 -8.96 8.52 3.57
C GLU A 18 -8.84 9.24 2.22
N LEU A 19 -9.95 9.42 1.49
CA LEU A 19 -9.94 10.18 0.23
C LEU A 19 -9.51 11.64 0.41
N LEU A 20 -9.95 12.29 1.49
CA LEU A 20 -9.52 13.66 1.79
C LEU A 20 -8.03 13.72 2.15
N ILE A 21 -7.56 12.76 2.93
CA ILE A 21 -6.15 12.64 3.30
C ILE A 21 -5.30 12.38 2.07
N TYR A 22 -5.68 11.43 1.24
CA TYR A 22 -5.00 11.12 -0.01
C TYR A 22 -4.88 12.36 -0.90
N LYS A 23 -5.99 13.08 -1.11
CA LYS A 23 -5.98 14.34 -1.86
C LYS A 23 -5.02 15.36 -1.27
N ARG A 24 -4.91 15.47 0.05
CA ARG A 24 -3.94 16.37 0.68
C ARG A 24 -2.51 15.92 0.47
N LEU A 25 -2.24 14.62 0.60
CA LEU A 25 -0.90 14.04 0.41
C LEU A 25 -0.41 14.23 -1.03
N ILE A 26 -1.23 13.91 -2.04
CA ILE A 26 -0.87 14.08 -3.45
C ILE A 26 -0.88 15.53 -3.93
N ASN A 27 -1.38 16.49 -3.15
CA ASN A 27 -1.27 17.91 -3.51
C ASN A 27 -0.17 18.62 -2.70
N CYS A 28 0.48 17.94 -1.75
CA CYS A 28 1.58 18.50 -0.98
C CYS A 28 2.90 18.35 -1.75
N LYS A 29 3.37 19.44 -2.37
CA LYS A 29 4.62 19.45 -3.17
C LYS A 29 5.81 18.84 -2.43
N LYS A 30 6.03 19.22 -1.16
CA LYS A 30 7.14 18.71 -0.33
C LYS A 30 7.13 17.19 -0.17
N ILE A 31 5.93 16.58 -0.14
CA ILE A 31 5.77 15.14 -0.06
C ILE A 31 5.99 14.52 -1.44
N GLN A 32 5.34 15.06 -2.48
CA GLN A 32 5.45 14.54 -3.84
C GLN A 32 6.87 14.60 -4.41
N GLU A 33 7.68 15.58 -4.02
CA GLU A 33 9.08 15.68 -4.42
C GLU A 33 9.92 14.50 -3.91
N LYS A 34 9.56 13.94 -2.76
CA LYS A 34 10.35 12.90 -2.07
C LYS A 34 9.74 11.52 -2.13
N PHE A 35 8.43 11.41 -2.28
CA PHE A 35 7.70 10.16 -2.11
C PHE A 35 6.67 9.90 -3.21
N PHE A 36 6.50 8.63 -3.56
CA PHE A 36 5.26 8.13 -4.17
C PHE A 36 4.27 7.78 -3.06
N ILE A 37 3.00 8.13 -3.26
CA ILE A 37 1.90 7.80 -2.32
C ILE A 37 1.05 6.70 -2.94
N CYS A 38 1.09 5.53 -2.33
CA CYS A 38 0.31 4.37 -2.77
C CYS A 38 -0.83 4.14 -1.76
N PRO A 39 -2.09 4.36 -2.14
CA PRO A 39 -3.23 4.08 -1.27
C PRO A 39 -3.57 2.57 -1.25
N GLN A 40 -4.14 2.10 -0.15
CA GLN A 40 -4.74 0.76 0.01
C GLN A 40 -3.82 -0.37 -0.45
N VAL A 41 -2.61 -0.41 0.12
CA VAL A 41 -1.55 -1.33 -0.35
C VAL A 41 -1.59 -2.64 0.46
N PRO A 42 -1.64 -3.81 -0.20
CA PRO A 42 -1.50 -5.09 0.49
C PRO A 42 -0.13 -5.23 1.15
N ILE A 43 -0.09 -5.63 2.42
CA ILE A 43 1.17 -5.79 3.15
C ILE A 43 2.10 -6.81 2.50
N LYS A 44 1.52 -7.89 1.95
CA LYS A 44 2.25 -8.93 1.24
C LYS A 44 3.15 -8.43 0.11
N ALA A 45 2.87 -7.27 -0.48
CA ALA A 45 3.67 -6.71 -1.57
C ALA A 45 5.10 -6.36 -1.15
N PHE A 46 5.36 -6.19 0.15
CA PHE A 46 6.68 -5.79 0.66
C PHE A 46 7.31 -6.77 1.66
N ILE A 47 6.52 -7.68 2.25
CA ILE A 47 7.08 -8.74 3.12
C ILE A 47 7.39 -10.04 2.36
N ALA A 48 6.82 -10.26 1.17
CA ALA A 48 6.99 -11.51 0.43
C ALA A 48 8.40 -11.72 -0.13
N GLU A 49 9.12 -10.66 -0.50
CA GLU A 49 10.50 -10.78 -0.99
C GLU A 49 11.50 -11.15 0.11
N LYS A 50 11.15 -10.94 1.39
CA LYS A 50 12.07 -11.12 2.53
C LYS A 50 11.84 -12.43 3.29
N GLU A 51 10.84 -13.21 2.91
CA GLU A 51 10.46 -14.43 3.62
C GLU A 51 10.91 -15.68 2.85
N GLU A 52 11.81 -16.43 3.47
CA GLU A 52 12.14 -17.79 3.03
C GLU A 52 11.09 -18.77 3.54
N LYS A 53 10.46 -19.52 2.63
CA LYS A 53 9.60 -20.64 3.02
C LYS A 53 10.44 -21.67 3.77
N LYS A 54 10.17 -21.86 5.06
CA LYS A 54 10.75 -22.97 5.84
C LYS A 54 9.75 -24.11 5.88
N GLU A 55 10.20 -25.30 5.47
CA GLU A 55 9.42 -26.55 5.55
C GLU A 55 8.05 -26.48 4.87
N GLY A 56 7.97 -25.76 3.74
CA GLY A 56 6.75 -25.64 2.94
C GLY A 56 5.72 -24.64 3.46
N SER A 57 5.99 -23.96 4.57
CA SER A 57 5.12 -22.90 5.12
C SER A 57 5.85 -21.55 5.22
N TYR A 58 5.11 -20.45 5.15
CA TYR A 58 5.62 -19.12 5.48
C TYR A 58 5.65 -18.96 7.00
N SER A 59 6.49 -18.04 7.52
CA SER A 59 6.49 -17.73 8.94
C SER A 59 5.11 -17.33 9.45
N GLU A 60 4.86 -17.58 10.74
CA GLU A 60 3.61 -17.19 11.41
C GLU A 60 3.35 -15.67 11.31
N VAL A 61 4.42 -14.87 11.39
CA VAL A 61 4.40 -13.42 11.17
C VAL A 61 3.91 -13.10 9.75
N PHE A 62 4.48 -13.74 8.73
CA PHE A 62 4.02 -13.53 7.36
C PHE A 62 2.54 -13.92 7.19
N ASN A 63 2.12 -15.06 7.73
CA ASN A 63 0.72 -15.51 7.62
C ASN A 63 -0.25 -14.54 8.30
N LEU A 64 0.14 -13.96 9.44
CA LEU A 64 -0.67 -12.98 10.16
C LEU A 64 -0.84 -11.68 9.36
N TYR A 65 0.24 -11.19 8.75
CA TYR A 65 0.25 -9.87 8.13
C TYR A 65 -0.05 -9.88 6.63
N ASN A 66 0.07 -11.01 5.92
CA ASN A 66 -0.07 -11.06 4.45
C ASN A 66 -1.48 -10.73 3.93
N GLN A 67 -2.50 -10.83 4.78
CA GLN A 67 -3.89 -10.50 4.44
C GLN A 67 -4.23 -9.03 4.71
N LEU A 68 -3.37 -8.32 5.45
CA LEU A 68 -3.62 -6.93 5.82
C LEU A 68 -3.35 -5.99 4.66
N TYR A 69 -4.03 -4.85 4.73
CA TYR A 69 -3.86 -3.71 3.85
C TYR A 69 -3.56 -2.50 4.71
N VAL A 70 -2.66 -1.65 4.23
CA VAL A 70 -2.38 -0.36 4.85
C VAL A 70 -3.11 0.76 4.11
N ASP A 71 -3.56 1.78 4.85
CA ASP A 71 -4.29 2.89 4.23
C ASP A 71 -3.43 3.64 3.21
N PHE A 72 -2.19 4.01 3.57
CA PHE A 72 -1.22 4.60 2.66
C PHE A 72 0.21 4.13 2.91
N LEU A 73 0.88 3.76 1.83
CA LEU A 73 2.32 3.52 1.80
C LEU A 73 3.03 4.69 1.13
N LEU A 74 4.05 5.23 1.82
CA LEU A 74 4.98 6.20 1.26
C LEU A 74 6.22 5.45 0.77
N ILE A 75 6.54 5.58 -0.51
CA ILE A 75 7.73 4.99 -1.12
C ILE A 75 8.71 6.10 -1.44
N SER A 76 9.94 5.99 -0.95
CA SER A 76 11.00 6.97 -1.23
C SER A 76 11.35 6.96 -2.72
N LYS A 77 11.36 8.14 -3.34
CA LYS A 77 11.78 8.31 -4.74
C LYS A 77 13.29 8.14 -4.94
N LYS A 78 14.09 8.24 -3.87
CA LYS A 78 15.54 8.15 -3.93
C LYS A 78 16.02 6.73 -4.25
N ASP A 79 15.36 5.73 -3.66
CA ASP A 79 15.78 4.33 -3.67
C ASP A 79 14.63 3.37 -3.99
N ALA A 80 13.42 3.88 -4.27
CA ALA A 80 12.21 3.09 -4.53
C ALA A 80 11.82 2.16 -3.38
N CYS A 81 12.32 2.41 -2.16
CA CYS A 81 12.04 1.58 -1.00
C CYS A 81 10.80 2.06 -0.22
N PRO A 82 10.01 1.14 0.38
CA PRO A 82 9.03 1.48 1.39
C PRO A 82 9.67 2.34 2.49
N PHE A 83 9.13 3.54 2.72
CA PHE A 83 9.66 4.49 3.70
C PHE A 83 8.82 4.54 4.96
N ALA A 84 7.50 4.70 4.83
CA ALA A 84 6.60 4.80 5.96
C ALA A 84 5.18 4.33 5.59
N VAL A 85 4.45 3.89 6.60
CA VAL A 85 3.03 3.57 6.52
C VAL A 85 2.23 4.61 7.32
N LEU A 86 1.12 5.07 6.77
CA LEU A 86 0.13 5.86 7.47
C LEU A 86 -1.14 5.01 7.63
N GLU A 87 -1.53 4.74 8.87
CA GLU A 87 -2.78 4.07 9.23
C GLU A 87 -3.69 5.04 9.99
N PHE A 88 -4.97 5.05 9.66
CA PHE A 88 -5.96 5.85 10.35
C PHE A 88 -6.91 4.96 11.13
N LYS A 89 -6.85 5.07 12.47
CA LYS A 89 -7.86 4.46 13.34
C LYS A 89 -9.09 5.36 13.38
N LEU A 90 -10.26 4.75 13.20
CA LEU A 90 -11.56 5.38 13.35
C LEU A 90 -12.01 5.39 14.80
#